data_AF-A0A8T0DYK4-F1
#
_entry.id   AF-A0A8T0DYK4-F1
#
_cell.length_a   1.000
_cell.length_b   1.000
_cell.length_c   1.000
_cell.angle_alpha   90.00
_cell.angle_beta   90.00
_cell.angle_gamma   90.00
#
_symmetry.space_group_name_H-M   'P 1'
#
loop_
_entity.id
_entity.type
_entity.pdbx_description
1 polymer ?
#
loop_
_entity_poly.entity_id
_entity_poly.type
_entity_poly.pdbx_seq_one_letter_code
_entity_poly.pdbx_strand_id
1 'polypeptide(L)'
;MHARRYKWDNKKTFIQSLGLNGNVSNSKKTHNSHRMDANVKQFVELDTEHKEYLLTDDLDNLQKEKKMKENVVAEWKSKYDKNNTGKITLSEVCKVQGVDIKEARKQYGTPPPELAGVEIIETDMPEAMRVKVCQMIDEGMETHEKDEAGLVNYLKKELDSKFGRLWHVVTVYGRYYTFYTYEMGYNFTFKKNDRIFIVYKTPDCEELSK
;
A
#
# COMPACT_ATOMS: atom_id res chain seq x y z
N MET A 1 29.22 10.56 -43.37
CA MET A 1 30.42 11.12 -42.72
C MET A 1 30.26 11.03 -41.21
N HIS A 2 31.28 10.45 -40.57
CA HIS A 2 31.68 10.48 -39.14
C HIS A 2 30.70 10.24 -37.99
N ALA A 3 30.94 9.10 -37.33
CA ALA A 3 30.72 8.84 -35.91
C ALA A 3 31.56 9.75 -35.00
N ARG A 4 31.09 10.02 -33.77
CA ARG A 4 31.97 10.22 -32.59
C ARG A 4 31.38 9.63 -31.31
N ARG A 5 32.11 8.65 -30.79
CA ARG A 5 32.22 8.28 -29.37
C ARG A 5 32.79 9.45 -28.56
N TYR A 6 32.39 9.58 -27.30
CA TYR A 6 33.29 9.97 -26.21
C TYR A 6 32.95 9.17 -24.93
N LYS A 7 33.88 8.30 -24.53
CA LYS A 7 34.15 7.84 -23.16
C LYS A 7 35.14 8.82 -22.52
N TRP A 8 35.18 8.95 -21.19
CA TRP A 8 36.36 9.06 -20.28
C TRP A 8 35.78 9.29 -18.85
N ASP A 9 35.74 8.34 -17.93
CA ASP A 9 36.76 7.76 -17.01
C ASP A 9 37.23 8.63 -15.82
N ASN A 10 36.87 8.15 -14.62
CA ASN A 10 37.60 8.10 -13.33
C ASN A 10 38.35 9.32 -12.75
N LYS A 11 38.05 9.64 -11.47
CA LYS A 11 39.04 9.82 -10.37
C LYS A 11 38.40 9.91 -8.97
N LYS A 12 38.64 8.87 -8.14
CA LYS A 12 38.89 8.95 -6.67
C LYS A 12 40.10 9.89 -6.44
N THR A 13 40.32 10.66 -5.36
CA THR A 13 40.26 10.43 -3.90
C THR A 13 40.72 11.73 -3.17
N PHE A 14 40.72 11.71 -1.82
CA PHE A 14 41.52 12.54 -0.86
C PHE A 14 40.75 13.76 -0.24
N ILE A 15 40.53 13.94 1.08
CA ILE A 15 41.24 13.57 2.33
C ILE A 15 40.27 13.45 3.54
N GLN A 16 40.52 12.45 4.40
CA GLN A 16 40.08 12.35 5.81
C GLN A 16 40.97 13.19 6.74
N SER A 17 40.37 13.93 7.68
CA SER A 17 40.76 14.09 9.10
C SER A 17 40.08 15.37 9.58
N LEU A 18 39.27 15.33 10.63
CA LEU A 18 39.73 15.36 12.01
C LEU A 18 38.82 14.49 12.88
N GLY A 19 39.40 13.46 13.48
CA GLY A 19 38.81 12.77 14.63
C GLY A 19 39.23 13.48 15.91
N LEU A 20 38.27 13.87 16.73
CA LEU A 20 38.44 13.90 18.18
C LEU A 20 37.18 13.33 18.85
N ASN A 21 37.47 12.49 19.83
CA ASN A 21 36.58 11.60 20.55
C ASN A 21 35.49 12.33 21.34
N GLY A 22 34.26 11.83 21.20
CA GLY A 22 33.17 12.03 22.15
C GLY A 22 32.49 10.70 22.38
N ASN A 23 33.04 9.90 23.29
CA ASN A 23 32.38 8.71 23.82
C ASN A 23 31.16 9.17 24.63
N VAL A 24 29.97 9.09 24.04
CA VAL A 24 28.72 9.00 24.79
C VAL A 24 28.05 7.71 24.38
N SER A 25 28.14 6.75 25.29
CA SER A 25 27.41 5.49 25.32
C SER A 25 25.97 5.65 24.85
N ASN A 26 25.58 4.91 23.81
CA ASN A 26 24.18 4.54 23.62
C ASN A 26 24.07 3.10 23.11
N SER A 27 24.54 2.16 23.94
CA SER A 27 24.45 0.71 23.74
C SER A 27 23.03 0.16 23.98
N LYS A 28 22.01 0.79 23.38
CA LYS A 28 20.61 0.32 23.44
C LYS A 28 19.88 0.26 22.09
N LYS A 29 20.53 0.57 20.97
CA LYS A 29 19.87 0.57 19.64
C LYS A 29 20.05 -0.71 18.79
N THR A 30 20.96 -1.61 19.15
CA THR A 30 21.34 -2.72 18.26
C THR A 30 20.59 -4.04 18.50
N HIS A 31 19.88 -4.19 19.63
CA HIS A 31 19.05 -5.40 19.88
C HIS A 31 17.57 -5.26 19.49
N ASN A 32 17.08 -4.04 19.24
CA ASN A 32 15.67 -3.80 18.93
C ASN A 32 15.36 -3.82 17.41
N SER A 33 16.35 -3.54 16.57
CA SER A 33 16.19 -3.46 15.10
C SER A 33 15.90 -4.80 14.44
N HIS A 34 16.41 -5.93 14.95
CA HIS A 34 16.17 -7.26 14.36
C HIS A 34 14.79 -7.85 14.70
N ARG A 35 14.11 -7.36 15.74
CA ARG A 35 12.83 -7.92 16.24
C ARG A 35 11.61 -7.10 15.82
N MET A 36 11.79 -5.81 15.51
CA MET A 36 10.74 -4.92 14.99
C MET A 36 10.27 -5.28 13.57
N ASP A 37 11.07 -6.05 12.83
CA ASP A 37 10.82 -6.43 11.43
C ASP A 37 10.05 -7.76 11.29
N ALA A 38 10.09 -8.64 12.30
CA ALA A 38 9.59 -10.01 12.16
C ALA A 38 8.06 -10.09 11.94
N ASN A 39 7.28 -9.28 12.65
CA ASN A 39 5.81 -9.27 12.50
C ASN A 39 5.38 -8.58 11.20
N VAL A 40 6.11 -7.55 10.76
CA VAL A 40 5.86 -6.89 9.47
C VAL A 40 6.15 -7.84 8.33
N LYS A 41 7.30 -8.53 8.39
CA LYS A 41 7.67 -9.55 7.41
C LYS A 41 6.66 -10.69 7.36
N GLN A 42 6.25 -11.21 8.51
CA GLN A 42 5.22 -12.25 8.58
C GLN A 42 3.88 -11.76 8.01
N PHE A 43 3.51 -10.49 8.24
CA PHE A 43 2.30 -9.91 7.64
C PHE A 43 2.39 -9.92 6.12
N VAL A 44 3.51 -9.43 5.58
CA VAL A 44 3.79 -9.36 4.13
C VAL A 44 3.76 -10.76 3.50
N GLU A 45 4.31 -11.77 4.18
CA GLU A 45 4.28 -13.17 3.73
C GLU A 45 2.86 -13.75 3.69
N LEU A 46 1.97 -13.32 4.58
CA LEU A 46 0.57 -13.77 4.64
C LEU A 46 -0.34 -13.01 3.68
N ASP A 47 -0.04 -11.75 3.42
CA ASP A 47 -0.81 -10.89 2.50
C ASP A 47 -0.35 -11.08 1.05
N THR A 48 -0.66 -12.24 0.48
CA THR A 48 -0.22 -12.62 -0.88
C THR A 48 -0.82 -11.78 -2.01
N GLU A 49 -1.89 -11.02 -1.72
CA GLU A 49 -2.58 -10.16 -2.70
C GLU A 49 -2.19 -8.68 -2.55
N HIS A 50 -1.34 -8.37 -1.58
CA HIS A 50 -0.90 -7.03 -1.22
C HIS A 50 -2.10 -6.07 -0.99
N LYS A 51 -3.12 -6.56 -0.27
CA LYS A 51 -4.32 -5.78 0.07
C LYS A 51 -4.16 -4.99 1.37
N GLU A 52 -3.04 -5.11 2.06
CA GLU A 52 -2.70 -4.41 3.30
C GLU A 52 -3.65 -4.75 4.48
N TYR A 53 -4.33 -5.90 4.41
CA TYR A 53 -5.08 -6.46 5.53
C TYR A 53 -5.14 -7.99 5.52
N LEU A 54 -5.34 -8.56 6.71
CA LEU A 54 -5.60 -9.97 6.95
C LEU A 54 -6.91 -10.12 7.73
N LEU A 55 -7.77 -11.05 7.31
CA LEU A 55 -8.97 -11.39 8.07
C LEU A 55 -8.61 -12.36 9.19
N THR A 56 -9.19 -12.13 10.36
CA THR A 56 -8.94 -12.99 11.52
C THR A 56 -9.41 -14.43 11.31
N ASP A 57 -10.47 -14.61 10.53
CA ASP A 57 -11.04 -15.93 10.23
C ASP A 57 -10.13 -16.73 9.30
N ASP A 58 -9.51 -16.08 8.32
CA ASP A 58 -8.50 -16.70 7.45
C ASP A 58 -7.29 -17.17 8.26
N LEU A 59 -6.85 -16.35 9.22
CA LEU A 59 -5.77 -16.72 10.13
C LEU A 59 -6.14 -17.90 11.03
N ASP A 60 -7.35 -17.92 11.58
CA ASP A 60 -7.84 -19.06 12.38
C ASP A 60 -7.87 -20.36 11.56
N ASN A 61 -8.27 -20.29 10.29
CA ASN A 61 -8.27 -21.42 9.38
C ASN A 61 -6.85 -21.93 9.10
N LEU A 62 -5.89 -21.04 8.84
CA LEU A 62 -4.49 -21.41 8.66
C LEU A 62 -3.88 -22.05 9.92
N GLN A 63 -4.27 -21.60 11.12
CA GLN A 63 -3.85 -22.22 12.38
C GLN A 63 -4.44 -23.62 12.56
N LYS A 64 -5.73 -23.82 12.23
CA LYS A 64 -6.38 -25.15 12.26
C LYS A 64 -5.72 -26.13 11.30
N GLU A 65 -5.29 -25.66 10.14
CA GLU A 65 -4.54 -26.45 9.14
C GLU A 65 -3.08 -26.75 9.55
N LYS A 66 -2.64 -26.33 10.76
CA LYS A 66 -1.27 -26.45 11.27
C LYS A 66 -0.21 -25.79 10.38
N LYS A 67 -0.61 -24.84 9.54
CA LYS A 67 0.30 -24.02 8.72
C LYS A 67 0.92 -22.88 9.53
N MET A 68 0.41 -22.64 10.74
CA MET A 68 0.93 -21.67 11.69
C MET A 68 1.17 -22.29 13.06
N LYS A 69 2.08 -21.71 13.83
CA LYS A 69 2.31 -22.10 15.23
C LYS A 69 1.06 -21.84 16.06
N GLU A 70 0.86 -22.69 17.07
CA GLU A 70 -0.24 -22.55 18.02
C GLU A 70 -0.17 -21.19 18.73
N ASN A 71 -1.34 -20.60 19.00
CA ASN A 71 -1.53 -19.33 19.72
C ASN A 71 -1.10 -18.03 18.98
N VAL A 72 -0.48 -18.11 17.80
CA VAL A 72 -0.06 -16.91 17.06
C VAL A 72 -1.24 -16.00 16.71
N VAL A 73 -2.38 -16.57 16.30
CA VAL A 73 -3.54 -15.76 15.89
C VAL A 73 -4.17 -15.04 17.07
N ALA A 74 -4.25 -15.69 18.24
CA ALA A 74 -4.75 -15.06 19.45
C ALA A 74 -3.85 -13.89 19.91
N GLU A 75 -2.53 -14.06 19.82
CA GLU A 75 -1.56 -12.99 20.09
C GLU A 75 -1.72 -11.83 19.10
N TRP A 76 -1.89 -12.12 17.81
CA TRP A 76 -2.08 -11.11 16.77
C TRP A 76 -3.40 -10.35 16.95
N LYS A 77 -4.51 -11.05 17.22
CA LYS A 77 -5.80 -10.43 17.55
C LYS A 77 -5.68 -9.48 18.74
N SER A 78 -5.10 -9.96 19.84
CA SER A 78 -4.91 -9.15 21.06
C SER A 78 -4.06 -7.91 20.82
N LYS A 79 -3.05 -8.01 19.95
CA LYS A 79 -2.08 -6.94 19.72
C LYS A 79 -2.54 -5.92 18.68
N TYR A 80 -3.16 -6.37 17.59
CA TYR A 80 -3.43 -5.57 16.39
C TYR A 80 -4.91 -5.37 16.07
N ASP A 81 -5.83 -6.16 16.63
CA ASP A 81 -7.27 -6.01 16.44
C ASP A 81 -7.98 -5.66 17.76
N LYS A 82 -7.52 -4.60 18.42
CA LYS A 82 -8.00 -4.20 19.76
C LYS A 82 -9.49 -3.87 19.82
N ASN A 83 -10.05 -3.46 18.69
CA ASN A 83 -11.47 -3.12 18.58
C ASN A 83 -12.33 -4.31 18.09
N ASN A 84 -11.73 -5.49 17.94
CA ASN A 84 -12.39 -6.70 17.48
C ASN A 84 -13.16 -6.49 16.16
N THR A 85 -12.48 -5.84 15.21
CA THR A 85 -13.01 -5.53 13.88
C THR A 85 -13.04 -6.76 12.96
N GLY A 86 -12.33 -7.83 13.32
CA GLY A 86 -12.13 -9.00 12.47
C GLY A 86 -11.07 -8.79 11.37
N LYS A 87 -10.40 -7.63 11.37
CA LYS A 87 -9.43 -7.21 10.35
C LYS A 87 -8.15 -6.69 11.01
N ILE A 88 -7.00 -7.26 10.62
CA ILE A 88 -5.68 -6.76 11.01
C ILE A 88 -5.08 -6.03 9.80
N THR A 89 -4.78 -4.74 9.93
CA THR A 89 -4.21 -3.93 8.83
C THR A 89 -2.70 -3.78 8.94
N LEU A 90 -2.02 -3.63 7.80
CA LEU A 90 -0.59 -3.35 7.77
C LEU A 90 -0.26 -2.07 8.54
N SER A 91 -1.11 -1.05 8.43
CA SER A 91 -0.98 0.22 9.13
C SER A 91 -0.93 0.05 10.65
N GLU A 92 -1.84 -0.75 11.24
CA GLU A 92 -1.85 -0.98 12.69
C GLU A 92 -0.66 -1.85 13.13
N VAL A 93 -0.25 -2.84 12.32
CA VAL A 93 0.96 -3.64 12.60
C VAL A 93 2.21 -2.75 12.61
N CYS A 94 2.38 -1.90 11.59
CA CYS A 94 3.50 -0.96 11.46
C CYS A 94 3.55 0.01 12.64
N LYS A 95 2.39 0.60 13.00
CA LYS A 95 2.25 1.51 14.14
C LYS A 95 2.67 0.86 15.45
N VAL A 96 2.23 -0.38 15.70
CA VAL A 96 2.58 -1.10 16.94
C VAL A 96 4.05 -1.54 16.93
N GLN A 97 4.63 -1.89 15.77
CA GLN A 97 6.06 -2.22 15.68
C GLN A 97 6.98 -0.99 15.67
N GLY A 98 6.45 0.22 15.44
CA GLY A 98 7.25 1.43 15.24
C GLY A 98 7.99 1.43 13.89
N VAL A 99 7.41 0.80 12.87
CA VAL A 99 7.95 0.72 11.50
C VAL A 99 7.20 1.72 10.62
N ASP A 100 7.92 2.41 9.75
CA ASP A 100 7.30 3.30 8.76
C ASP A 100 6.61 2.46 7.67
N ILE A 101 5.35 2.79 7.34
CA ILE A 101 4.55 2.03 6.38
C ILE A 101 5.19 1.99 4.99
N LYS A 102 5.94 3.02 4.59
CA LYS A 102 6.66 3.04 3.31
C LYS A 102 7.81 2.03 3.31
N GLU A 103 8.48 1.83 4.45
CA GLU A 103 9.51 0.78 4.58
C GLU A 103 8.89 -0.61 4.59
N ALA A 104 7.74 -0.80 5.24
CA ALA A 104 7.01 -2.06 5.21
C ALA A 104 6.57 -2.44 3.79
N ARG A 105 6.05 -1.47 3.02
CA ARG A 105 5.62 -1.69 1.62
C ARG A 105 6.74 -2.14 0.69
N LYS A 106 8.00 -1.77 0.96
CA LYS A 106 9.16 -2.26 0.18
C LYS A 106 9.37 -3.77 0.31
N GLN A 107 8.84 -4.40 1.36
CA GLN A 107 8.98 -5.84 1.57
C GLN A 107 8.12 -6.67 0.60
N TYR A 108 7.07 -6.09 0.00
CA TYR A 108 6.32 -6.72 -1.10
C TYR A 108 7.13 -6.83 -2.41
N GLY A 109 8.28 -6.15 -2.49
CA GLY A 109 9.15 -6.16 -3.64
C GLY A 109 8.94 -4.98 -4.58
N THR A 110 9.35 -5.14 -5.83
CA THR A 110 9.25 -4.09 -6.85
C THR A 110 7.80 -3.99 -7.33
N PRO A 111 7.15 -2.82 -7.23
CA PRO A 111 5.79 -2.67 -7.71
C PRO A 111 5.70 -2.85 -9.24
N PRO A 112 4.55 -3.31 -9.75
CA PRO A 112 4.27 -3.31 -11.19
C PRO A 112 4.48 -1.94 -11.83
N PRO A 113 4.86 -1.86 -13.12
CA PRO A 113 5.11 -0.59 -13.82
C PRO A 113 3.95 0.41 -13.73
N GLU A 114 2.71 -0.05 -13.75
CA GLU A 114 1.51 0.79 -13.68
C GLU A 114 1.31 1.45 -12.31
N LEU A 115 1.93 0.87 -11.27
CA LEU A 115 1.99 1.44 -9.93
C LEU A 115 3.29 2.23 -9.69
N ALA A 116 4.15 2.36 -10.70
CA ALA A 116 5.35 3.18 -10.57
C ALA A 116 4.97 4.64 -10.34
N GLY A 117 5.53 5.25 -9.29
CA GLY A 117 5.22 6.64 -8.92
C GLY A 117 3.85 6.83 -8.25
N VAL A 118 3.10 5.76 -7.98
CA VAL A 118 1.87 5.83 -7.20
C VAL A 118 2.21 5.87 -5.70
N GLU A 119 1.84 6.96 -5.04
CA GLU A 119 1.95 7.09 -3.59
C GLU A 119 0.62 6.68 -2.94
N ILE A 120 0.58 5.46 -2.39
CA ILE A 120 -0.59 4.92 -1.69
C ILE A 120 -0.79 5.68 -0.38
N ILE A 121 -1.96 6.29 -0.22
CA ILE A 121 -2.37 6.93 1.04
C ILE A 121 -3.08 5.88 1.90
N GLU A 122 -4.08 5.20 1.33
CA GLU A 122 -4.85 4.15 1.98
C GLU A 122 -5.39 3.18 0.94
N THR A 123 -5.41 1.89 1.26
CA THR A 123 -6.00 0.88 0.38
C THR A 123 -6.43 -0.34 1.18
N ASP A 124 -7.49 -0.97 0.72
CA ASP A 124 -7.70 -2.40 0.96
C ASP A 124 -7.94 -3.17 -0.34
N MET A 125 -7.75 -2.51 -1.48
CA MET A 125 -7.84 -3.11 -2.80
C MET A 125 -6.61 -4.00 -3.14
N PRO A 126 -6.82 -5.25 -3.62
CA PRO A 126 -5.75 -6.11 -4.10
C PRO A 126 -4.90 -5.48 -5.20
N GLU A 127 -3.58 -5.77 -5.23
CA GLU A 127 -2.65 -5.16 -6.19
C GLU A 127 -3.08 -5.35 -7.65
N ALA A 128 -3.55 -6.54 -8.00
CA ALA A 128 -4.02 -6.85 -9.34
C ALA A 128 -5.13 -5.89 -9.79
N MET A 129 -6.04 -5.52 -8.88
CA MET A 129 -7.12 -4.56 -9.18
C MET A 129 -6.59 -3.13 -9.20
N ARG A 130 -5.67 -2.75 -8.29
CA ARG A 130 -5.01 -1.44 -8.31
C ARG A 130 -4.27 -1.17 -9.62
N VAL A 131 -3.61 -2.19 -10.18
CA VAL A 131 -2.99 -2.13 -11.52
C VAL A 131 -4.04 -1.80 -12.58
N LYS A 132 -5.21 -2.46 -12.56
CA LYS A 132 -6.30 -2.18 -13.51
C LYS A 132 -6.87 -0.78 -13.35
N VAL A 133 -7.02 -0.29 -12.12
CA VAL A 133 -7.44 1.09 -11.85
C VAL A 133 -6.43 2.08 -12.44
N CYS A 134 -5.13 1.84 -12.25
CA CYS A 134 -4.10 2.73 -12.80
C CYS A 134 -4.02 2.69 -14.33
N GLN A 135 -4.22 1.52 -14.95
CA GLN A 135 -4.35 1.40 -16.42
C GLN A 135 -5.51 2.23 -16.95
N MET A 136 -6.70 2.14 -16.33
CA MET A 136 -7.86 2.97 -16.71
C MET A 136 -7.57 4.47 -16.54
N ILE A 137 -6.84 4.87 -15.49
CA ILE A 137 -6.46 6.27 -15.31
C ILE A 137 -5.54 6.75 -16.41
N ASP A 138 -4.57 5.94 -16.83
CA ASP A 138 -3.65 6.29 -17.90
C ASP A 138 -4.39 6.42 -19.24
N GLU A 139 -5.25 5.45 -19.58
CA GLU A 139 -6.13 5.51 -20.77
C GLU A 139 -7.08 6.72 -20.74
N GLY A 140 -7.68 6.99 -19.57
CA GLY A 140 -8.57 8.12 -19.36
C GLY A 140 -7.85 9.46 -19.49
N MET A 141 -6.63 9.57 -19.01
CA MET A 141 -5.82 10.79 -19.15
C MET A 141 -5.42 11.07 -20.60
N GLU A 142 -5.13 10.03 -21.39
CA GLU A 142 -4.81 10.19 -22.81
C GLU A 142 -6.04 10.64 -23.63
N THR A 143 -7.23 10.17 -23.26
CA THR A 143 -8.48 10.44 -24.00
C THR A 143 -9.24 11.68 -23.51
N HIS A 144 -9.03 12.09 -22.25
CA HIS A 144 -9.74 13.19 -21.59
C HIS A 144 -8.81 14.23 -20.94
N GLU A 145 -7.60 14.45 -21.50
CA GLU A 145 -6.51 15.23 -20.89
C GLU A 145 -6.92 16.57 -20.24
N LYS A 146 -7.87 17.29 -20.84
CA LYS A 146 -8.36 18.61 -20.37
C LYS A 146 -9.77 18.59 -19.81
N ASP A 147 -10.42 17.43 -19.77
CA ASP A 147 -11.80 17.25 -19.32
C ASP A 147 -11.82 16.41 -18.04
N GLU A 148 -11.60 17.08 -16.90
CA GLU A 148 -11.59 16.43 -15.58
C GLU A 148 -12.92 15.73 -15.26
N ALA A 149 -14.04 16.34 -15.65
CA ALA A 149 -15.36 15.76 -15.45
C ALA A 149 -15.55 14.53 -16.35
N GLY A 150 -15.08 14.61 -17.59
CA GLY A 150 -15.02 13.48 -18.53
C GLY A 150 -14.19 12.32 -18.00
N LEU A 151 -13.00 12.59 -17.48
CA LEU A 151 -12.11 11.59 -16.87
C LEU A 151 -12.81 10.86 -15.72
N VAL A 152 -13.38 11.58 -14.75
CA VAL A 152 -14.06 10.97 -13.60
C VAL A 152 -15.28 10.16 -14.03
N ASN A 153 -16.05 10.65 -15.00
CA ASN A 153 -17.20 9.93 -15.56
C ASN A 153 -16.79 8.66 -16.30
N TYR A 154 -15.72 8.73 -17.10
CA TYR A 154 -15.14 7.58 -17.79
C TYR A 154 -14.68 6.51 -16.78
N LEU A 155 -13.88 6.90 -15.78
CA LEU A 155 -13.39 5.98 -14.75
C LEU A 155 -14.53 5.31 -14.01
N LYS A 156 -15.54 6.08 -13.58
CA LYS A 156 -16.73 5.52 -12.93
C LYS A 156 -17.42 4.47 -13.80
N LYS A 157 -17.65 4.77 -15.09
CA LYS A 157 -18.32 3.85 -16.01
C LYS A 157 -17.53 2.57 -16.24
N GLU A 158 -16.21 2.68 -16.42
CA GLU A 158 -15.34 1.52 -16.60
C GLU A 158 -15.31 0.63 -15.36
N LEU A 159 -15.21 1.22 -14.18
CA LEU A 159 -15.23 0.48 -12.91
C LEU A 159 -16.58 -0.20 -12.67
N ASP A 160 -17.68 0.52 -12.85
CA ASP A 160 -19.05 -0.02 -12.76
C ASP A 160 -19.27 -1.17 -13.74
N SER A 161 -18.73 -1.07 -14.96
CA SER A 161 -18.87 -2.10 -15.98
C SER A 161 -18.00 -3.33 -15.71
N LYS A 162 -16.79 -3.15 -15.17
CA LYS A 162 -15.79 -4.22 -15.04
C LYS A 162 -15.86 -4.95 -13.71
N PHE A 163 -16.21 -4.24 -12.64
CA PHE A 163 -16.16 -4.74 -11.27
C PHE A 163 -17.51 -4.64 -10.54
N GLY A 164 -18.59 -4.41 -11.30
CA GLY A 164 -19.94 -4.26 -10.76
C GLY A 164 -20.17 -2.89 -10.12
N ARG A 165 -21.44 -2.54 -9.96
CA ARG A 165 -21.86 -1.25 -9.37
C ARG A 165 -21.90 -1.34 -7.84
N LEU A 166 -21.82 -0.24 -7.10
CA LEU A 166 -21.70 1.17 -7.52
C LEU A 166 -20.35 1.77 -7.09
N TRP A 167 -19.57 2.29 -8.04
CA TRP A 167 -18.28 2.94 -7.78
C TRP A 167 -18.38 4.45 -7.62
N HIS A 168 -17.52 4.99 -6.78
CA HIS A 168 -17.28 6.41 -6.56
C HIS A 168 -15.84 6.72 -6.96
N VAL A 169 -15.67 7.79 -7.71
CA VAL A 169 -14.37 8.29 -8.16
C VAL A 169 -14.31 9.78 -7.85
N VAL A 170 -13.32 10.18 -7.06
CA VAL A 170 -13.09 11.59 -6.72
C VAL A 170 -11.65 11.94 -7.03
N THR A 171 -11.43 13.05 -7.75
CA THR A 171 -10.11 13.64 -7.97
C THR A 171 -9.96 14.89 -7.12
N VAL A 172 -8.78 15.06 -6.51
CA VAL A 172 -8.48 16.21 -5.66
C VAL A 172 -7.13 16.81 -6.04
N TYR A 173 -7.12 18.13 -6.22
CA TYR A 173 -5.92 18.95 -6.27
C TYR A 173 -5.73 19.66 -4.93
N GLY A 174 -4.84 19.15 -4.09
CA GLY A 174 -4.53 19.74 -2.78
C GLY A 174 -4.82 18.81 -1.61
N ARG A 175 -5.59 19.30 -0.62
CA ARG A 175 -5.89 18.58 0.62
C ARG A 175 -7.35 18.15 0.64
N TYR A 176 -7.61 17.01 1.25
CA TYR A 176 -8.96 16.49 1.48
C TYR A 176 -9.12 15.99 2.92
N TYR A 177 -10.36 15.91 3.37
CA TYR A 177 -10.76 15.26 4.62
C TYR A 177 -12.02 14.47 4.31
N THR A 178 -12.01 13.18 4.60
CA THR A 178 -13.12 12.28 4.24
C THR A 178 -13.44 11.34 5.39
N PHE A 179 -14.71 10.95 5.45
CA PHE A 179 -15.22 9.90 6.31
C PHE A 179 -16.33 9.19 5.53
N TYR A 180 -16.09 7.94 5.11
CA TYR A 180 -17.00 7.19 4.26
C TYR A 180 -16.94 5.70 4.57
N THR A 181 -18.02 5.01 4.22
CA THR A 181 -18.12 3.55 4.29
C THR A 181 -18.08 3.00 2.87
N TYR A 182 -17.42 1.88 2.69
CA TYR A 182 -17.22 1.25 1.40
C TYR A 182 -17.22 -0.28 1.56
N GLU A 183 -17.36 -0.98 0.43
CA GLU A 183 -17.25 -2.43 0.37
C GLU A 183 -15.78 -2.86 0.52
N MET A 184 -15.52 -3.74 1.48
CA MET A 184 -14.15 -4.21 1.77
C MET A 184 -13.50 -4.82 0.53
N GLY A 185 -12.23 -4.49 0.29
CA GLY A 185 -11.48 -4.98 -0.86
C GLY A 185 -11.56 -4.07 -2.09
N TYR A 186 -12.27 -2.95 -2.00
CA TYR A 186 -12.52 -2.05 -3.13
C TYR A 186 -12.13 -0.59 -2.88
N ASN A 187 -11.48 -0.25 -1.76
CA ASN A 187 -10.97 1.11 -1.54
C ASN A 187 -9.52 1.25 -2.01
N PHE A 188 -9.27 2.29 -2.80
CA PHE A 188 -7.94 2.71 -3.21
C PHE A 188 -7.84 4.24 -3.25
N THR A 189 -7.14 4.80 -2.26
CA THR A 189 -6.84 6.23 -2.15
C THR A 189 -5.35 6.47 -2.31
N PHE A 190 -4.97 7.25 -3.32
CA PHE A 190 -3.56 7.39 -3.71
C PHE A 190 -3.31 8.68 -4.46
N LYS A 191 -2.04 9.08 -4.50
CA LYS A 191 -1.56 10.15 -5.38
C LYS A 191 -0.88 9.55 -6.61
N LYS A 192 -1.27 10.03 -7.79
CA LYS A 192 -0.62 9.72 -9.07
C LYS A 192 -0.54 11.02 -9.86
N ASN A 193 0.63 11.32 -10.42
CA ASN A 193 0.92 12.60 -11.05
C ASN A 193 0.74 13.77 -10.06
N ASP A 194 -0.06 14.77 -10.41
CA ASP A 194 -0.37 15.96 -9.63
C ASP A 194 -1.72 15.88 -8.89
N ARG A 195 -2.37 14.70 -8.89
CA ARG A 195 -3.72 14.49 -8.36
C ARG A 195 -3.76 13.43 -7.28
N ILE A 196 -4.68 13.59 -6.34
CA ILE A 196 -5.13 12.52 -5.45
C ILE A 196 -6.39 11.92 -6.04
N PHE A 197 -6.45 10.59 -6.08
CA PHE A 197 -7.61 9.81 -6.47
C PHE A 197 -8.16 9.12 -5.22
N ILE A 198 -9.47 9.21 -5.02
CA ILE A 198 -10.22 8.45 -4.01
C ILE A 198 -11.20 7.60 -4.80
N VAL A 199 -10.92 6.29 -4.87
CA VAL A 199 -11.70 5.33 -5.67
C VAL A 199 -12.21 4.25 -4.74
N TYR A 200 -13.53 4.12 -4.61
CA TYR A 200 -14.13 3.11 -3.74
C TYR A 200 -15.48 2.61 -4.25
N LYS A 201 -15.83 1.38 -3.91
CA LYS A 201 -17.16 0.79 -4.18
C LYS A 201 -18.04 0.89 -2.94
N THR A 202 -19.32 1.19 -3.11
CA THR A 202 -20.32 1.07 -2.03
C THR A 202 -21.11 -0.22 -2.18
N PRO A 203 -21.50 -0.88 -1.08
CA PRO A 203 -22.37 -2.05 -1.13
C PRO A 203 -23.64 -1.75 -1.94
N ASP A 204 -24.04 -2.69 -2.80
CA ASP A 204 -25.30 -2.53 -3.52
C ASP A 204 -26.47 -2.70 -2.53
N CYS A 205 -27.42 -1.77 -2.55
CA CYS A 205 -28.58 -1.82 -1.67
C CYS A 205 -29.44 -3.07 -1.91
N GLU A 206 -29.36 -3.69 -3.09
CA GLU A 206 -30.11 -4.92 -3.41
C GLU A 206 -29.54 -6.17 -2.70
N GLU A 207 -28.25 -6.19 -2.37
CA GLU A 207 -27.61 -7.33 -1.70
C GLU A 207 -27.94 -7.42 -0.20
N LEU A 208 -28.32 -6.30 0.43
CA LEU A 208 -28.71 -6.25 1.85
C LEU A 208 -30.12 -6.78 2.13
N SER A 209 -30.82 -7.27 1.10
CA SER A 209 -32.19 -7.77 1.18
C SER A 209 -32.31 -9.31 1.15
N LYS A 210 -31.19 -10.03 1.14
CA LYS A 210 -31.13 -11.51 1.17
C LYS A 210 -30.52 -12.00 2.47
#